data_AF-A0A564NCS9-F1
#
_entry.id   AF-A0A564NCS9-F1
#
_cell.length_a   1.000
_cell.length_b   1.000
_cell.length_c   1.000
_cell.angle_alpha   90.00
_cell.angle_beta   90.00
_cell.angle_gamma   90.00
#
_symmetry.space_group_name_H-M   'P 1'
#
loop_
_entity.id
_entity.type
_entity.pdbx_description
1 polymer ?
#
loop_
_entity_poly.entity_id
_entity_poly.type
_entity_poly.pdbx_seq_one_letter_code
_entity_poly.pdbx_strand_id
1 'polypeptide(L)'
;MKRIAVILLASCCCSPLQAHDVLLVSRCVPGSLLHEHRLEKTHMVDDFHIYYSLQGKDALQYPQDSTGDGVPDVIKDIASQLQAAEYLYTSLLGLRTPLRQKIYAQARQINIYLLTLPKGNGLAFDRVAAETMSDRTALPCGLKIVLNAALQPARNVTPAHELFHLYQYGYAVFKQKWYLEGMARWMENVFRPAEKRVLPPAEPSTCERNFSRGYGAASFWAGYAQHGFPAITLPDKAMAWRYADGSPVFKTRELPGGKMLQPFFQQLALSSESISREMNLANTRWSEKQQRAGQFNSLICQALADIAIR
;
A
#
# COMPACT_ATOMS: atom_id res chain seq x y z
N MET A 1 -38.16 59.84 -14.30
CA MET A 1 -38.36 58.59 -13.53
C MET A 1 -37.44 57.51 -14.09
N LYS A 2 -36.64 56.90 -13.19
CA LYS A 2 -35.97 55.59 -13.20
C LYS A 2 -35.16 55.16 -14.44
N ARG A 3 -33.83 55.20 -14.26
CA ARG A 3 -32.81 54.42 -14.96
C ARG A 3 -33.06 52.92 -14.75
N ILE A 4 -32.97 52.12 -15.82
CA ILE A 4 -32.90 50.66 -15.73
C ILE A 4 -31.47 50.26 -16.11
N ALA A 5 -30.67 49.91 -15.10
CA ALA A 5 -29.39 49.26 -15.28
C ALA A 5 -29.64 47.76 -15.48
N VAL A 6 -29.28 47.24 -16.64
CA VAL A 6 -29.27 45.80 -16.91
C VAL A 6 -28.01 45.23 -16.27
N ILE A 7 -28.20 44.49 -15.17
CA ILE A 7 -27.14 43.72 -14.52
C ILE A 7 -26.96 42.42 -15.31
N LEU A 8 -25.86 42.32 -16.06
CA LEU A 8 -25.38 41.08 -16.64
C LEU A 8 -24.86 40.19 -15.51
N LEU A 9 -25.67 39.22 -15.09
CA LEU A 9 -25.26 38.10 -14.26
C LEU A 9 -24.32 37.21 -15.09
N ALA A 10 -23.02 37.34 -14.87
CA ALA A 10 -22.03 36.38 -15.34
C ALA A 10 -22.27 35.04 -14.62
N SER A 11 -23.06 34.16 -15.23
CA SER A 11 -23.07 32.74 -14.85
C SER A 11 -21.69 32.17 -15.15
N CYS A 12 -20.89 31.94 -14.10
CA CYS A 12 -19.75 31.04 -14.18
C CYS A 12 -20.29 29.63 -14.45
N CYS A 13 -20.44 29.28 -15.73
CA CYS A 13 -20.59 27.89 -16.15
C CYS A 13 -19.28 27.15 -15.85
N CYS A 14 -19.15 26.61 -14.64
CA CYS A 14 -18.24 25.47 -14.43
C CYS A 14 -18.81 24.32 -15.27
N SER A 15 -18.20 24.06 -16.43
CA SER A 15 -18.49 22.85 -17.19
C SER A 15 -18.34 21.64 -16.25
N PRO A 16 -19.31 20.71 -16.22
CA PRO A 16 -19.15 19.49 -15.45
C PRO A 16 -17.95 18.72 -16.03
N LEU A 17 -16.97 18.42 -15.18
CA LEU A 17 -15.83 17.59 -15.55
C LEU A 17 -16.33 16.25 -16.09
N GLN A 18 -15.83 15.82 -17.24
CA GLN A 18 -16.13 14.49 -17.78
C GLN A 18 -15.44 13.42 -16.92
N ALA A 19 -15.88 12.17 -17.03
CA ALA A 19 -15.28 11.00 -16.36
C ALA A 19 -13.74 10.95 -16.44
N HIS A 20 -13.19 11.44 -17.55
CA HIS A 20 -11.76 11.48 -17.85
C HIS A 20 -10.99 12.47 -16.95
N ASP A 21 -11.65 13.50 -16.45
CA ASP A 21 -11.01 14.62 -15.76
C ASP A 21 -10.80 14.37 -14.26
N VAL A 22 -11.47 13.35 -13.70
CA VAL A 22 -11.45 13.05 -12.27
C VAL A 22 -10.43 11.96 -11.92
N LEU A 23 -10.26 10.97 -12.81
CA LEU A 23 -9.23 9.93 -12.69
C LEU A 23 -7.97 10.33 -13.48
N LEU A 24 -7.14 11.16 -12.85
CA LEU A 24 -5.89 11.63 -13.43
C LEU A 24 -4.73 10.70 -13.06
N VAL A 25 -3.72 10.72 -13.93
CA VAL A 25 -2.42 10.09 -13.69
C VAL A 25 -1.63 10.97 -12.73
N SER A 26 -1.02 10.38 -11.71
CA SER A 26 -0.10 11.08 -10.81
C SER A 26 1.11 11.55 -11.59
N ARG A 27 1.43 12.84 -11.48
CA ARG A 27 2.64 13.38 -12.08
C ARG A 27 3.84 12.83 -11.34
N CYS A 28 4.92 12.52 -12.07
CA CYS A 28 6.20 12.33 -11.41
C CYS A 28 6.67 13.68 -10.85
N VAL A 29 6.80 13.76 -9.53
CA VAL A 29 7.28 14.95 -8.84
C VAL A 29 8.74 14.77 -8.38
N PRO A 30 9.51 15.86 -8.22
CA PRO A 30 10.80 15.78 -7.54
C PRO A 30 10.62 15.25 -6.11
N GLY A 31 11.41 14.24 -5.76
CA GLY A 31 11.55 13.73 -4.41
C GLY A 31 12.67 14.44 -3.66
N SER A 32 12.62 14.39 -2.33
CA SER A 32 13.63 14.97 -1.45
C SER A 32 14.10 14.01 -0.36
N LEU A 33 13.58 12.77 -0.37
CA LEU A 33 13.83 11.78 0.67
C LEU A 33 15.30 11.40 0.72
N LEU A 34 15.99 11.35 -0.43
CA LEU A 34 17.37 10.92 -0.52
C LEU A 34 18.40 12.06 -0.59
N HIS A 35 18.00 13.32 -0.44
CA HIS A 35 18.93 14.46 -0.58
C HIS A 35 20.12 14.39 0.39
N GLU A 36 19.95 13.79 1.55
CA GLU A 36 21.00 13.62 2.55
C GLU A 36 21.51 12.17 2.65
N HIS A 37 21.11 11.30 1.72
CA HIS A 37 21.36 9.87 1.78
C HIS A 37 22.09 9.40 0.52
N ARG A 38 23.02 8.46 0.71
CA ARG A 38 23.70 7.78 -0.40
C ARG A 38 23.57 6.29 -0.18
N LEU A 39 22.96 5.62 -1.14
CA LEU A 39 22.73 4.17 -1.15
C LEU A 39 23.46 3.61 -2.36
N GLU A 40 24.72 3.23 -2.19
CA GLU A 40 25.64 2.90 -3.29
C GLU A 40 25.40 1.52 -3.91
N LYS A 41 24.54 0.69 -3.31
CA LYS A 41 24.20 -0.63 -3.81
C LYS A 41 22.73 -0.69 -4.21
N THR A 42 22.46 -1.48 -5.24
CA THR A 42 21.11 -1.77 -5.72
C THR A 42 20.99 -3.26 -6.01
N HIS A 43 19.90 -3.87 -5.55
CA HIS A 43 19.47 -5.20 -5.96
C HIS A 43 18.11 -5.08 -6.64
N MET A 44 17.96 -5.72 -7.80
CA MET A 44 16.75 -5.64 -8.63
C MET A 44 16.12 -7.01 -8.74
N VAL A 45 14.81 -7.08 -8.50
CA VAL A 45 14.02 -8.29 -8.71
C VAL A 45 12.63 -7.89 -9.19
N ASP A 46 12.22 -8.41 -10.35
CA ASP A 46 10.99 -8.00 -11.03
C ASP A 46 10.89 -6.45 -11.13
N ASP A 47 9.80 -5.87 -10.62
CA ASP A 47 9.57 -4.42 -10.59
C ASP A 47 10.17 -3.71 -9.36
N PHE A 48 10.82 -4.46 -8.46
CA PHE A 48 11.37 -3.97 -7.19
C PHE A 48 12.85 -3.60 -7.31
N HIS A 49 13.17 -2.36 -6.99
CA HIS A 49 14.54 -1.84 -6.93
C HIS A 49 14.91 -1.52 -5.49
N ILE A 50 15.75 -2.35 -4.88
CA ILE A 50 16.14 -2.25 -3.47
C ILE A 50 17.49 -1.54 -3.39
N TYR A 51 17.50 -0.31 -2.90
CA TYR A 51 18.69 0.51 -2.69
C TYR A 51 19.13 0.43 -1.23
N TYR A 52 20.43 0.22 -1.02
CA TYR A 52 21.01 0.05 0.31
C TYR A 52 22.45 0.54 0.36
N SER A 53 22.98 0.68 1.57
CA SER A 53 24.38 0.98 1.82
C SER A 53 25.02 -0.05 2.75
N LEU A 54 26.31 -0.32 2.55
CA LEU A 54 27.12 -1.14 3.47
C LEU A 54 27.97 -0.28 4.42
N GLN A 55 27.87 1.04 4.32
CA GLN A 55 28.72 1.98 5.05
C GLN A 55 27.98 3.29 5.40
N GLY A 56 28.55 4.07 6.31
CA GLY A 56 27.97 5.35 6.72
C GLY A 56 26.68 5.20 7.54
N LYS A 57 25.89 6.27 7.62
CA LYS A 57 24.76 6.39 8.57
C LYS A 57 23.58 5.45 8.27
N ASP A 58 23.45 5.00 7.02
CA ASP A 58 22.38 4.12 6.53
C ASP A 58 22.89 2.70 6.23
N ALA A 59 24.05 2.33 6.77
CA ALA A 59 24.60 0.99 6.61
C ALA A 59 23.63 -0.07 7.13
N LEU A 60 23.50 -1.18 6.40
CA LEU A 60 22.75 -2.35 6.87
C LEU A 60 23.30 -2.84 8.21
N GLN A 61 22.41 -3.10 9.17
CA GLN A 61 22.81 -3.70 10.44
C GLN A 61 23.24 -5.17 10.27
N TYR A 62 22.70 -5.86 9.26
CA TYR A 62 22.96 -7.27 8.99
C TYR A 62 23.53 -7.45 7.57
N PRO A 63 24.81 -7.10 7.32
CA PRO A 63 25.41 -7.13 5.99
C PRO A 63 25.91 -8.52 5.56
N GLN A 64 25.56 -9.59 6.29
CA GLN A 64 26.01 -10.95 6.00
C GLN A 64 25.56 -11.37 4.60
N ASP A 65 26.48 -11.95 3.83
CA ASP A 65 26.22 -12.61 2.55
C ASP A 65 26.72 -14.05 2.67
N SER A 66 25.83 -14.98 2.99
CA SER A 66 26.17 -16.39 3.19
C SER A 66 26.53 -17.12 1.90
N THR A 67 26.14 -16.59 0.74
CA THR A 67 26.39 -17.20 -0.57
C THR A 67 27.60 -16.63 -1.29
N GLY A 68 28.12 -15.48 -0.85
CA GLY A 68 29.25 -14.80 -1.46
C GLY A 68 28.95 -14.22 -2.86
N ASP A 69 27.68 -13.97 -3.17
CA ASP A 69 27.22 -13.44 -4.46
C ASP A 69 27.25 -11.90 -4.53
N GLY A 70 27.67 -11.25 -3.44
CA GLY A 70 27.76 -9.80 -3.31
C GLY A 70 26.46 -9.14 -2.86
N VAL A 71 25.40 -9.91 -2.60
CA VAL A 71 24.11 -9.41 -2.13
C VAL A 71 23.85 -9.92 -0.71
N PRO A 72 23.75 -9.02 0.30
CA PRO A 72 23.45 -9.43 1.66
C PRO A 72 22.16 -10.23 1.76
N ASP A 73 22.13 -11.22 2.64
CA ASP A 73 21.00 -12.12 2.87
C ASP A 73 19.73 -11.34 3.23
N VAL A 74 19.86 -10.26 4.00
CA VAL A 74 18.74 -9.37 4.34
C VAL A 74 18.09 -8.74 3.10
N ILE A 75 18.86 -8.43 2.06
CA ILE A 75 18.35 -7.85 0.81
C ILE A 75 17.60 -8.91 0.01
N LYS A 76 18.16 -10.13 -0.08
CA LYS A 76 17.50 -11.30 -0.70
C LYS A 76 16.21 -11.67 0.03
N ASP A 77 16.19 -11.55 1.36
CA ASP A 77 15.00 -11.79 2.18
C ASP A 77 13.90 -10.74 1.98
N ILE A 78 14.26 -9.47 1.83
CA ILE A 78 13.31 -8.40 1.48
C ILE A 78 12.70 -8.67 0.09
N ALA A 79 13.55 -8.96 -0.90
CA ALA A 79 13.14 -9.35 -2.24
C ALA A 79 12.15 -10.53 -2.22
N SER A 80 12.51 -11.61 -1.53
CA SER A 80 11.69 -12.82 -1.37
C SER A 80 10.32 -12.51 -0.74
N GLN A 81 10.28 -11.68 0.30
CA GLN A 81 9.01 -11.30 0.92
C GLN A 81 8.14 -10.39 0.01
N LEU A 82 8.74 -9.46 -0.72
CA LEU A 82 8.02 -8.57 -1.64
C LEU A 82 7.39 -9.33 -2.81
N GLN A 83 8.14 -10.21 -3.46
CA GLN A 83 7.63 -11.01 -4.56
C GLN A 83 6.57 -12.03 -4.08
N ALA A 84 6.77 -12.65 -2.90
CA ALA A 84 5.74 -13.50 -2.29
C ALA A 84 4.45 -12.71 -2.00
N ALA A 85 4.58 -11.49 -1.47
CA ALA A 85 3.45 -10.62 -1.19
C ALA A 85 2.74 -10.15 -2.47
N GLU A 86 3.46 -9.75 -3.52
CA GLU A 86 2.85 -9.46 -4.81
C GLU A 86 2.15 -10.68 -5.40
N TYR A 87 2.76 -11.85 -5.33
CA TYR A 87 2.14 -13.10 -5.79
C TYR A 87 0.81 -13.36 -5.06
N LEU A 88 0.76 -13.19 -3.73
CA LEU A 88 -0.49 -13.27 -2.98
C LEU A 88 -1.49 -12.21 -3.47
N TYR A 89 -1.12 -10.93 -3.39
CA TYR A 89 -2.06 -9.83 -3.60
C TYR A 89 -2.60 -9.78 -5.03
N THR A 90 -1.74 -10.02 -6.03
CA THR A 90 -2.14 -9.96 -7.43
C THR A 90 -2.65 -11.31 -7.93
N SER A 91 -1.87 -12.38 -7.77
CA SER A 91 -2.19 -13.65 -8.44
C SER A 91 -3.24 -14.48 -7.72
N LEU A 92 -3.31 -14.41 -6.38
CA LEU A 92 -4.27 -15.19 -5.59
C LEU A 92 -5.50 -14.38 -5.18
N LEU A 93 -5.30 -13.11 -4.81
CA LEU A 93 -6.38 -12.22 -4.37
C LEU A 93 -6.95 -11.35 -5.50
N GLY A 94 -6.39 -11.43 -6.72
CA GLY A 94 -6.95 -10.76 -7.90
C GLY A 94 -6.88 -9.24 -7.87
N LEU A 95 -6.02 -8.65 -7.01
CA LEU A 95 -5.79 -7.22 -7.00
C LEU A 95 -4.93 -6.80 -8.21
N ARG A 96 -5.09 -5.56 -8.63
CA ARG A 96 -4.27 -4.94 -9.67
C ARG A 96 -2.96 -4.47 -9.06
N THR A 97 -1.83 -4.98 -9.55
CA THR A 97 -0.49 -4.52 -9.12
C THR A 97 -0.39 -2.99 -9.19
N PRO A 98 0.29 -2.32 -8.22
CA PRO A 98 0.39 -0.87 -8.16
C PRO A 98 0.80 -0.23 -9.50
N LEU A 99 1.80 -0.77 -10.20
CA LEU A 99 2.29 -0.18 -11.45
C LEU A 99 1.29 -0.28 -12.62
N ARG A 100 0.28 -1.16 -12.53
CA ARG A 100 -0.81 -1.24 -13.51
C ARG A 100 -2.01 -0.36 -13.16
N GLN A 101 -1.99 0.32 -12.02
CA GLN A 101 -3.07 1.22 -11.64
C GLN A 101 -2.94 2.56 -12.37
N LYS A 102 -4.06 3.08 -12.91
CA LYS A 102 -4.05 4.30 -13.75
C LYS A 102 -3.39 5.50 -13.06
N ILE A 103 -3.62 5.66 -11.76
CA ILE A 103 -3.02 6.75 -10.98
C ILE A 103 -1.48 6.68 -10.96
N TYR A 104 -0.87 5.51 -11.18
CA TYR A 104 0.57 5.29 -11.14
C TYR A 104 1.21 5.08 -12.51
N ALA A 105 0.54 5.42 -13.62
CA ALA A 105 1.06 5.19 -14.96
C ALA A 105 2.39 5.90 -15.30
N GLN A 106 2.86 6.85 -14.47
CA GLN A 106 4.17 7.49 -14.60
C GLN A 106 5.28 6.82 -13.75
N ALA A 107 4.93 5.88 -12.87
CA ALA A 107 5.90 5.09 -12.13
C ALA A 107 6.45 3.98 -13.04
N ARG A 108 7.77 3.89 -13.12
CA ARG A 108 8.46 2.84 -13.89
C ARG A 108 8.79 1.60 -13.06
N GLN A 109 8.85 1.77 -11.75
CA GLN A 109 9.33 0.77 -10.80
C GLN A 109 8.81 1.09 -9.39
N ILE A 110 8.97 0.12 -8.48
CA ILE A 110 8.80 0.32 -7.04
C ILE A 110 10.19 0.41 -6.43
N ASN A 111 10.52 1.58 -5.88
CA ASN A 111 11.79 1.83 -5.20
C ASN A 111 11.67 1.50 -3.71
N ILE A 112 12.59 0.69 -3.21
CA ILE A 112 12.73 0.36 -1.80
C ILE A 112 14.04 0.98 -1.31
N TYR A 113 13.96 1.85 -0.31
CA TYR A 113 15.12 2.50 0.27
C TYR A 113 15.36 1.99 1.69
N LEU A 114 16.55 1.45 1.95
CA LEU A 114 16.92 1.00 3.29
C LEU A 114 17.69 2.13 3.97
N LEU A 115 17.02 2.76 4.94
CA LEU A 115 17.52 3.93 5.67
C LEU A 115 17.53 3.64 7.16
N THR A 116 18.41 4.30 7.92
CA THR A 116 18.31 4.28 9.38
C THR A 116 17.10 5.11 9.81
N LEU A 117 16.08 4.46 10.36
CA LEU A 117 14.87 5.14 10.84
C LEU A 117 14.92 5.33 12.35
N PRO A 118 14.64 6.55 12.87
CA PRO A 118 14.59 6.80 14.32
C PRO A 118 13.42 6.08 14.99
N LYS A 119 12.35 5.76 14.22
CA LYS A 119 11.18 5.03 14.70
C LYS A 119 10.53 4.27 13.56
N GLY A 120 9.97 3.12 13.89
CA GLY A 120 9.24 2.28 12.93
C GLY A 120 10.16 1.42 12.08
N ASN A 121 9.53 0.54 11.29
CA ASN A 121 10.22 -0.43 10.46
C ASN A 121 10.10 -0.12 8.97
N GLY A 122 9.13 0.71 8.59
CA GLY A 122 8.92 1.08 7.20
C GLY A 122 7.80 2.09 7.02
N LEU A 123 7.71 2.60 5.79
CA LEU A 123 6.73 3.58 5.34
C LEU A 123 6.48 3.41 3.83
N ALA A 124 5.23 3.34 3.41
CA ALA A 124 4.82 3.44 2.01
C ALA A 124 4.34 4.86 1.66
N PHE A 125 4.72 5.34 0.47
CA PHE A 125 4.30 6.63 -0.06
C PHE A 125 3.35 6.45 -1.25
N ASP A 126 2.35 7.31 -1.34
CA ASP A 126 1.29 7.25 -2.36
C ASP A 126 1.59 8.08 -3.62
N ARG A 127 2.65 8.91 -3.61
CA ARG A 127 3.03 9.76 -4.74
C ARG A 127 4.16 9.14 -5.55
N VAL A 128 4.03 9.24 -6.89
CA VAL A 128 5.09 8.93 -7.83
C VAL A 128 6.15 10.02 -7.77
N ALA A 129 7.39 9.66 -7.48
CA ALA A 129 8.47 10.63 -7.38
C ALA A 129 9.78 10.11 -7.98
N ALA A 130 10.60 11.03 -8.47
CA ALA A 130 12.00 10.79 -8.81
C ALA A 130 12.88 11.34 -7.67
N GLU A 131 13.53 10.45 -6.94
CA GLU A 131 14.45 10.83 -5.87
C GLU A 131 15.84 11.17 -6.43
N THR A 132 16.56 12.05 -5.73
CA THR A 132 17.96 12.35 -6.03
C THR A 132 18.79 12.09 -4.77
N MET A 133 19.85 11.31 -4.89
CA MET A 133 20.78 11.02 -3.80
C MET A 133 21.66 12.23 -3.49
N SER A 134 22.36 12.20 -2.35
CA SER A 134 23.28 13.27 -1.93
C SER A 134 24.45 13.51 -2.87
N ASP A 135 24.84 12.50 -3.67
CA ASP A 135 25.87 12.61 -4.71
C ASP A 135 25.31 13.06 -6.07
N ARG A 136 24.06 13.54 -6.09
CA ARG A 136 23.31 14.01 -7.28
C ARG A 136 22.91 12.89 -8.25
N THR A 137 23.05 11.62 -7.87
CA THR A 137 22.49 10.51 -8.64
C THR A 137 20.97 10.59 -8.66
N ALA A 138 20.38 10.83 -9.83
CA ALA A 138 18.94 10.85 -10.03
C ALA A 138 18.40 9.43 -10.26
N LEU A 139 17.31 9.09 -9.59
CA LEU A 139 16.62 7.81 -9.73
C LEU A 139 15.39 7.92 -10.64
N PRO A 140 14.99 6.84 -11.33
CA PRO A 140 13.76 6.82 -12.10
C PRO A 140 12.53 7.15 -11.25
N CYS A 141 11.54 7.78 -11.89
CA CYS A 141 10.21 7.98 -11.32
C CYS A 141 9.62 6.64 -10.87
N GLY A 142 9.28 6.53 -9.60
CA GLY A 142 8.74 5.29 -9.04
C GLY A 142 7.82 5.52 -7.86
N LEU A 143 7.15 4.44 -7.45
CA LEU A 143 6.54 4.34 -6.12
C LEU A 143 7.64 4.11 -5.09
N LYS A 144 7.37 4.43 -3.82
CA LYS A 144 8.40 4.42 -2.79
C LYS A 144 7.95 3.67 -1.55
N ILE A 145 8.83 2.80 -1.09
CA ILE A 145 8.81 2.20 0.24
C ILE A 145 10.14 2.53 0.90
N VAL A 146 10.09 2.95 2.15
CA VAL A 146 11.28 3.03 3.00
C VAL A 146 11.20 1.90 4.00
N LEU A 147 12.31 1.20 4.20
CA LEU A 147 12.46 0.18 5.23
C LEU A 147 13.62 0.55 6.14
N ASN A 148 13.53 0.14 7.41
CA ASN A 148 14.62 0.35 8.35
C ASN A 148 15.82 -0.53 7.94
N ALA A 149 17.03 0.04 7.86
CA ALA A 149 18.27 -0.70 7.60
C ALA A 149 18.59 -1.78 8.66
N ALA A 150 17.91 -1.72 9.81
CA ALA A 150 17.92 -2.71 10.89
C ALA A 150 16.89 -3.85 10.74
N LEU A 151 16.20 -3.96 9.60
CA LEU A 151 15.15 -4.95 9.41
C LEU A 151 15.70 -6.39 9.33
N GLN A 152 14.95 -7.35 9.86
CA GLN A 152 15.16 -8.80 9.65
C GLN A 152 13.86 -9.42 9.10
N PRO A 153 13.71 -9.60 7.78
CA PRO A 153 12.42 -9.96 7.16
C PRO A 153 11.84 -11.30 7.62
N ALA A 154 12.68 -12.29 7.92
CA ALA A 154 12.24 -13.58 8.48
C ALA A 154 11.48 -13.45 9.81
N ARG A 155 11.68 -12.34 10.53
CA ARG A 155 11.04 -12.02 11.82
C ARG A 155 10.13 -10.81 11.76
N ASN A 156 10.14 -10.07 10.64
CA ASN A 156 9.45 -8.80 10.49
C ASN A 156 8.81 -8.69 9.09
N VAL A 157 7.48 -8.60 9.09
CA VAL A 157 6.66 -8.65 7.87
C VAL A 157 6.42 -7.29 7.23
N THR A 158 7.17 -6.26 7.66
CA THR A 158 7.03 -4.89 7.16
C THR A 158 7.11 -4.77 5.62
N PRO A 159 8.03 -5.42 4.88
CA PRO A 159 8.04 -5.33 3.42
C PRO A 159 6.69 -5.69 2.79
N ALA A 160 6.05 -6.79 3.23
CA ALA A 160 4.71 -7.18 2.77
C ALA A 160 3.62 -6.20 3.22
N HIS A 161 3.74 -5.60 4.41
CA HIS A 161 2.83 -4.60 4.96
C HIS A 161 2.84 -3.32 4.13
N GLU A 162 4.02 -2.73 3.93
CA GLU A 162 4.19 -1.49 3.18
C GLU A 162 3.81 -1.67 1.70
N LEU A 163 4.11 -2.83 1.12
CA LEU A 163 3.65 -3.15 -0.23
C LEU A 163 2.11 -3.14 -0.31
N PHE A 164 1.41 -3.68 0.68
CA PHE A 164 -0.06 -3.69 0.70
C PHE A 164 -0.66 -2.28 0.72
N HIS A 165 0.00 -1.32 1.39
CA HIS A 165 -0.42 0.08 1.33
C HIS A 165 -0.38 0.66 -0.09
N LEU A 166 0.62 0.30 -0.92
CA LEU A 166 0.64 0.75 -2.32
C LEU A 166 -0.56 0.23 -3.12
N TYR A 167 -1.04 -0.99 -2.82
CA TYR A 167 -2.30 -1.48 -3.39
C TYR A 167 -3.47 -0.61 -2.92
N GLN A 168 -3.59 -0.36 -1.61
CA GLN A 168 -4.68 0.44 -1.04
C GLN A 168 -4.74 1.85 -1.64
N TYR A 169 -3.60 2.55 -1.74
CA TYR A 169 -3.52 3.90 -2.28
C TYR A 169 -3.87 3.97 -3.77
N GLY A 170 -3.56 2.91 -4.53
CA GLY A 170 -3.89 2.90 -5.95
C GLY A 170 -5.40 2.81 -6.21
N TYR A 171 -6.13 2.12 -5.34
CA TYR A 171 -7.56 1.87 -5.54
C TYR A 171 -8.44 3.02 -5.07
N ALA A 172 -8.10 3.71 -3.98
CA ALA A 172 -8.96 4.75 -3.43
C ALA A 172 -8.17 5.85 -2.71
N VAL A 173 -8.76 7.05 -2.64
CA VAL A 173 -8.21 8.21 -1.93
C VAL A 173 -8.37 8.14 -0.41
N PHE A 174 -8.92 7.05 0.12
CA PHE A 174 -9.26 6.93 1.54
C PHE A 174 -8.03 6.57 2.38
N LYS A 175 -7.75 7.37 3.42
CA LYS A 175 -6.62 7.17 4.34
C LYS A 175 -7.03 7.01 5.81
N GLN A 176 -8.18 6.39 6.03
CA GLN A 176 -8.64 6.05 7.38
C GLN A 176 -7.73 4.98 7.98
N LYS A 177 -7.23 5.21 9.20
CA LYS A 177 -6.22 4.33 9.83
C LYS A 177 -6.74 2.92 10.05
N TRP A 178 -8.01 2.77 10.45
CA TRP A 178 -8.60 1.46 10.70
C TRP A 178 -8.69 0.63 9.41
N TYR A 179 -8.87 1.29 8.25
CA TYR A 179 -8.83 0.67 6.93
C TYR A 179 -7.39 0.34 6.53
N LEU A 180 -6.51 1.35 6.46
CA LEU A 180 -5.14 1.15 5.98
C LEU A 180 -4.37 0.16 6.86
N GLU A 181 -4.12 0.55 8.11
CA GLU A 181 -3.30 -0.19 9.06
C GLU A 181 -3.99 -1.47 9.51
N GLY A 182 -5.31 -1.43 9.72
CA GLY A 182 -6.08 -2.59 10.17
C GLY A 182 -6.08 -3.71 9.12
N MET A 183 -6.33 -3.40 7.86
CA MET A 183 -6.29 -4.42 6.81
C MET A 183 -4.87 -4.90 6.53
N ALA A 184 -3.89 -3.99 6.45
CA ALA A 184 -2.50 -4.38 6.26
C ALA A 184 -2.06 -5.35 7.37
N ARG A 185 -2.45 -5.06 8.63
CA ARG A 185 -2.18 -5.93 9.76
C ARG A 185 -2.93 -7.27 9.72
N TRP A 186 -4.14 -7.32 9.18
CA TRP A 186 -4.82 -8.59 8.94
C TRP A 186 -4.10 -9.40 7.86
N MET A 187 -3.70 -8.78 6.75
CA MET A 187 -2.99 -9.43 5.65
C MET A 187 -1.64 -10.02 6.08
N GLU A 188 -0.99 -9.45 7.09
CA GLU A 188 0.22 -10.02 7.70
C GLU A 188 0.03 -11.44 8.23
N ASN A 189 -1.20 -11.90 8.52
CA ASN A 189 -1.47 -13.23 9.06
C ASN A 189 -0.87 -14.35 8.22
N VAL A 190 -0.79 -14.18 6.89
CA VAL A 190 -0.22 -15.23 6.02
C VAL A 190 1.29 -15.38 6.19
N PHE A 191 1.98 -14.33 6.64
CA PHE A 191 3.43 -14.26 6.81
C PHE A 191 3.84 -14.44 8.27
N ARG A 192 2.87 -14.49 9.19
CA ARG A 192 3.09 -14.60 10.63
C ARG A 192 2.93 -16.04 11.12
N PRO A 193 3.78 -16.47 12.07
CA PRO A 193 3.54 -17.73 12.77
C PRO A 193 2.24 -17.65 13.56
N ALA A 194 1.61 -18.80 13.82
CA ALA A 194 0.22 -18.88 14.29
C ALA A 194 -0.03 -18.06 15.56
N GLU A 195 0.90 -18.09 16.51
CA GLU A 195 0.85 -17.39 17.78
C GLU A 195 0.92 -15.85 17.67
N LYS A 196 1.35 -15.31 16.52
CA LYS A 196 1.42 -13.86 16.24
C LYS A 196 0.31 -13.36 15.31
N ARG A 197 -0.59 -14.25 14.87
CA ARG A 197 -1.70 -13.89 13.97
C ARG A 197 -2.77 -13.13 14.74
N VAL A 198 -3.41 -12.22 14.02
CA VAL A 198 -4.64 -11.59 14.45
C VAL A 198 -5.77 -12.61 14.35
N LEU A 199 -6.46 -12.83 15.46
CA LEU A 199 -7.64 -13.69 15.50
C LEU A 199 -8.90 -12.85 15.26
N PRO A 200 -9.92 -13.42 14.60
CA PRO A 200 -11.24 -12.80 14.55
C PRO A 200 -11.79 -12.65 15.97
N PRO A 201 -12.63 -11.62 16.24
CA PRO A 201 -13.30 -11.50 17.51
C PRO A 201 -14.27 -12.69 17.71
N ALA A 202 -14.51 -13.05 18.97
CA ALA A 202 -15.50 -14.07 19.31
C ALA A 202 -16.92 -13.66 18.89
N GLU A 203 -17.21 -12.36 19.00
CA GLU A 203 -18.49 -11.77 18.60
C GLU A 203 -18.30 -10.82 17.40
N PRO A 204 -19.20 -10.83 16.40
CA PRO A 204 -19.16 -9.89 15.30
C PRO A 204 -19.16 -8.43 15.78
N SER A 205 -18.21 -7.63 15.28
CA SER A 205 -18.16 -6.18 15.52
C SER A 205 -18.75 -5.44 14.32
N THR A 206 -19.40 -4.31 14.58
CA THR A 206 -19.83 -3.42 13.48
C THR A 206 -18.66 -2.58 12.98
N CYS A 207 -18.79 -2.09 11.75
CA CYS A 207 -17.78 -1.30 11.06
C CYS A 207 -17.45 0.00 11.85
N GLU A 208 -18.47 0.69 12.35
CA GLU A 208 -18.39 1.99 13.03
C GLU A 208 -17.57 1.93 14.31
N ARG A 209 -17.61 0.81 15.04
CA ARG A 209 -16.85 0.61 16.28
C ARG A 209 -15.33 0.62 16.07
N ASN A 210 -14.88 0.58 14.81
CA ASN A 210 -13.46 0.54 14.45
C ASN A 210 -12.90 1.89 13.98
N PHE A 211 -13.71 2.94 13.77
CA PHE A 211 -13.25 4.18 13.12
C PHE A 211 -12.08 4.88 13.83
N SER A 212 -11.99 4.76 15.15
CA SER A 212 -10.90 5.36 15.94
C SER A 212 -9.66 4.46 16.04
N ARG A 213 -9.70 3.24 15.52
CA ARG A 213 -8.63 2.24 15.66
C ARG A 213 -7.59 2.38 14.55
N GLY A 214 -6.38 1.93 14.82
CA GLY A 214 -5.34 1.65 13.82
C GLY A 214 -5.21 0.14 13.63
N TYR A 215 -4.03 -0.42 13.95
CA TYR A 215 -3.80 -1.87 13.95
C TYR A 215 -4.83 -2.69 14.71
N GLY A 216 -5.44 -2.13 15.77
CA GLY A 216 -6.49 -2.80 16.55
C GLY A 216 -7.79 -3.08 15.79
N ALA A 217 -7.95 -2.57 14.56
CA ALA A 217 -9.06 -2.93 13.67
C ALA A 217 -8.82 -4.23 12.89
N ALA A 218 -7.61 -4.80 12.94
CA ALA A 218 -7.30 -6.01 12.18
C ALA A 218 -8.19 -7.20 12.54
N SER A 219 -8.61 -7.32 13.81
CA SER A 219 -9.53 -8.40 14.23
C SER A 219 -10.90 -8.23 13.58
N PHE A 220 -11.41 -7.00 13.45
CA PHE A 220 -12.64 -6.73 12.70
C PHE A 220 -12.50 -7.19 11.25
N TRP A 221 -11.42 -6.84 10.56
CA TRP A 221 -11.20 -7.25 9.17
C TRP A 221 -11.12 -8.77 9.02
N ALA A 222 -10.36 -9.43 9.90
CA ALA A 222 -10.28 -10.89 9.93
C ALA A 222 -11.65 -11.53 10.15
N GLY A 223 -12.41 -11.03 11.13
CA GLY A 223 -13.75 -11.53 11.46
C GLY A 223 -14.74 -11.32 10.33
N TYR A 224 -14.87 -10.09 9.82
CA TYR A 224 -15.81 -9.76 8.76
C TYR A 224 -15.53 -10.59 7.50
N ALA A 225 -14.27 -10.67 7.08
CA ALA A 225 -13.88 -11.45 5.91
C ALA A 225 -14.17 -12.94 6.09
N GLN A 226 -13.78 -13.53 7.24
CA GLN A 226 -13.96 -14.95 7.49
C GLN A 226 -15.43 -15.38 7.58
N HIS A 227 -16.32 -14.51 8.09
CA HIS A 227 -17.74 -14.83 8.19
C HIS A 227 -18.47 -14.70 6.84
N GLY A 228 -18.11 -13.70 6.03
CA GLY A 228 -18.86 -13.35 4.82
C GLY A 228 -18.29 -13.93 3.52
N PHE A 229 -17.04 -14.40 3.52
CA PHE A 229 -16.33 -14.71 2.28
C PHE A 229 -15.53 -16.01 2.36
N PRO A 230 -15.43 -16.77 1.25
CA PRO A 230 -14.60 -17.96 1.21
C PRO A 230 -13.13 -17.66 1.46
N ALA A 231 -12.44 -18.65 2.02
CA ALA A 231 -10.99 -18.64 2.16
C ALA A 231 -10.27 -18.75 0.80
N ILE A 232 -9.01 -18.34 0.80
CA ILE A 232 -8.07 -18.60 -0.29
C ILE A 232 -7.05 -19.62 0.20
N THR A 233 -6.97 -20.76 -0.49
CA THR A 233 -5.90 -21.74 -0.29
C THR A 233 -4.67 -21.33 -1.09
N LEU A 234 -3.51 -21.28 -0.43
CA LEU A 234 -2.23 -21.01 -1.06
C LEU A 234 -1.71 -22.31 -1.68
N PRO A 235 -1.40 -22.33 -2.99
CA PRO A 235 -0.92 -23.52 -3.69
C PRO A 235 0.51 -23.89 -3.26
N ASP A 236 0.95 -25.12 -3.57
CA ASP A 236 2.30 -25.60 -3.21
C ASP A 236 3.43 -24.70 -3.72
N LYS A 237 3.27 -24.06 -4.89
CA LYS A 237 4.25 -23.10 -5.39
C LYS A 237 4.44 -21.89 -4.47
N ALA A 238 3.41 -21.49 -3.71
CA ALA A 238 3.56 -20.46 -2.68
C ALA A 238 4.50 -20.95 -1.56
N MET A 239 4.49 -22.25 -1.27
CA MET A 239 5.36 -22.86 -0.28
C MET A 239 6.82 -23.04 -0.75
N ALA A 240 7.18 -22.60 -1.97
CA ALA A 240 8.58 -22.60 -2.42
C ALA A 240 9.36 -21.37 -1.95
N TRP A 241 8.67 -20.29 -1.58
CA TRP A 241 9.30 -19.04 -1.12
C TRP A 241 9.98 -19.25 0.23
N ARG A 242 11.28 -18.93 0.28
CA ARG A 242 12.16 -19.13 1.45
C ARG A 242 12.96 -17.87 1.72
N TYR A 243 13.26 -17.67 2.99
CA TYR A 243 14.34 -16.77 3.43
C TYR A 243 15.69 -17.49 3.30
N ALA A 244 16.78 -16.74 3.37
CA ALA A 244 18.15 -17.25 3.32
C ALA A 244 18.43 -18.28 4.44
N ASP A 245 17.74 -18.16 5.59
CA ASP A 245 17.82 -19.14 6.69
C ASP A 245 17.04 -20.45 6.42
N GLY A 246 16.42 -20.59 5.25
CA GLY A 246 15.62 -21.74 4.86
C GLY A 246 14.22 -21.78 5.49
N SER A 247 13.83 -20.77 6.29
CA SER A 247 12.47 -20.69 6.82
C SER A 247 11.48 -20.22 5.73
N PRO A 248 10.22 -20.67 5.77
CA PRO A 248 9.23 -20.34 4.73
C PRO A 248 8.76 -18.89 4.84
N VAL A 249 8.53 -18.20 3.72
CA VAL A 249 7.97 -16.84 3.73
C VAL A 249 6.52 -16.85 4.17
N PHE A 250 5.69 -17.70 3.54
CA PHE A 250 4.33 -17.97 3.99
C PHE A 250 4.34 -18.94 5.17
N LYS A 251 3.63 -18.59 6.25
CA LYS A 251 3.55 -19.40 7.47
C LYS A 251 2.24 -20.20 7.57
N THR A 252 1.37 -20.08 6.58
CA THR A 252 0.07 -20.77 6.48
C THR A 252 -0.22 -21.13 5.03
N ARG A 253 -1.12 -22.10 4.83
CA ARG A 253 -1.64 -22.49 3.52
C ARG A 253 -3.01 -21.89 3.22
N GLU A 254 -3.52 -21.04 4.11
CA GLU A 254 -4.88 -20.50 3.98
C GLU A 254 -4.96 -19.06 4.49
N LEU A 255 -5.70 -18.24 3.74
CA LEU A 255 -6.19 -16.92 4.16
C LEU A 255 -7.72 -16.97 4.26
N PRO A 256 -8.29 -17.16 5.46
CA PRO A 256 -9.73 -17.09 5.68
C PRO A 256 -10.30 -15.76 5.20
N GLY A 257 -11.42 -15.80 4.47
CA GLY A 257 -12.07 -14.59 3.94
C GLY A 257 -11.33 -13.89 2.80
N GLY A 258 -10.25 -14.47 2.27
CA GLY A 258 -9.42 -13.84 1.25
C GLY A 258 -10.17 -13.43 -0.03
N LYS A 259 -11.30 -14.10 -0.35
CA LYS A 259 -12.14 -13.74 -1.51
C LYS A 259 -12.83 -12.38 -1.38
N MET A 260 -12.85 -11.77 -0.19
CA MET A 260 -13.38 -10.42 0.03
C MET A 260 -12.57 -9.34 -0.72
N LEU A 261 -11.24 -9.50 -0.83
CA LEU A 261 -10.34 -8.39 -1.18
C LEU A 261 -10.64 -7.78 -2.55
N GLN A 262 -10.80 -8.60 -3.59
CA GLN A 262 -11.02 -8.11 -4.94
C GLN A 262 -12.31 -7.29 -5.09
N PRO A 263 -13.51 -7.83 -4.77
CA PRO A 263 -14.74 -7.05 -4.90
C PRO A 263 -14.71 -5.82 -3.98
N PHE A 264 -14.12 -5.93 -2.79
CA PHE A 264 -14.05 -4.79 -1.86
C PHE A 264 -13.24 -3.63 -2.43
N PHE A 265 -12.03 -3.92 -2.91
CA PHE A 265 -11.17 -2.88 -3.49
C PHE A 265 -11.77 -2.29 -4.76
N GLN A 266 -12.45 -3.09 -5.59
CA GLN A 266 -13.21 -2.58 -6.74
C GLN A 266 -14.32 -1.62 -6.30
N GLN A 267 -15.08 -1.97 -5.25
CA GLN A 267 -16.12 -1.10 -4.73
C GLN A 267 -15.54 0.20 -4.14
N LEU A 268 -14.42 0.13 -3.42
CA LEU A 268 -13.71 1.32 -2.94
C LEU A 268 -13.27 2.24 -4.08
N ALA A 269 -12.80 1.69 -5.20
CA ALA A 269 -12.43 2.47 -6.37
C ALA A 269 -13.64 3.19 -6.98
N LEU A 270 -14.79 2.51 -7.09
CA LEU A 270 -16.04 3.12 -7.56
C LEU A 270 -16.50 4.24 -6.63
N SER A 271 -16.48 4.01 -5.31
CA SER A 271 -16.82 5.04 -4.31
C SER A 271 -15.85 6.23 -4.37
N SER A 272 -14.55 5.96 -4.51
CA SER A 272 -13.52 6.99 -4.61
C SER A 272 -13.68 7.83 -5.88
N GLU A 273 -14.04 7.23 -7.01
CA GLU A 273 -14.31 7.95 -8.24
C GLU A 273 -15.57 8.80 -8.14
N SER A 274 -16.65 8.24 -7.57
CA SER A 274 -17.92 8.94 -7.37
C SER A 274 -17.75 10.21 -6.54
N ILE A 275 -17.09 10.12 -5.38
CA ILE A 275 -16.89 11.28 -4.51
C ILE A 275 -15.97 12.33 -5.15
N SER A 276 -14.98 11.89 -5.92
CA SER A 276 -14.09 12.78 -6.66
C SER A 276 -14.85 13.55 -7.76
N ARG A 277 -15.86 12.93 -8.40
CA ARG A 277 -16.76 13.60 -9.35
C ARG A 277 -17.68 14.59 -8.65
N GLU A 278 -18.31 14.19 -7.54
CA GLU A 278 -19.20 15.04 -6.75
C GLU A 278 -18.48 16.29 -6.25
N MET A 279 -17.25 16.14 -5.78
CA MET A 279 -16.44 17.25 -5.27
C MET A 279 -15.70 18.04 -6.35
N ASN A 280 -15.86 17.65 -7.63
CA ASN A 280 -15.11 18.21 -8.76
C ASN A 280 -13.59 18.27 -8.51
N LEU A 281 -13.06 17.21 -7.89
CA LEU A 281 -11.69 17.14 -7.41
C LEU A 281 -11.01 15.86 -7.90
N ALA A 282 -10.03 16.02 -8.80
CA ALA A 282 -9.26 14.88 -9.30
C ALA A 282 -8.59 14.08 -8.16
N ASN A 283 -8.52 12.75 -8.33
CA ASN A 283 -7.88 11.80 -7.41
C ASN A 283 -6.46 12.19 -6.97
N THR A 284 -5.71 12.93 -7.79
CA THR A 284 -4.34 13.38 -7.50
C THR A 284 -4.25 14.70 -6.71
N ARG A 285 -5.37 15.39 -6.51
CA ARG A 285 -5.43 16.73 -5.87
C ARG A 285 -5.91 16.70 -4.43
N TRP A 286 -6.26 15.53 -3.91
CA TRP A 286 -6.68 15.36 -2.53
C TRP A 286 -5.52 15.61 -1.56
N SER A 287 -5.67 16.57 -0.66
CA SER A 287 -4.70 16.75 0.44
C SER A 287 -4.79 15.61 1.45
N GLU A 288 -3.70 15.33 2.17
CA GLU A 288 -3.68 14.33 3.26
C GLU A 288 -4.83 14.53 4.26
N LYS A 289 -5.12 15.79 4.61
CA LYS A 289 -6.20 16.14 5.54
C LYS A 289 -7.56 15.70 5.00
N GLN A 290 -7.82 15.91 3.70
CA GLN A 290 -9.07 15.49 3.07
C GLN A 290 -9.14 13.97 2.97
N GLN A 291 -8.07 13.30 2.54
CA GLN A 291 -8.00 11.83 2.46
C GLN A 291 -8.27 11.13 3.81
N ARG A 292 -7.96 11.83 4.91
CA ARG A 292 -8.20 11.37 6.29
C ARG A 292 -9.50 11.89 6.91
N ALA A 293 -10.35 12.59 6.15
CA ALA A 293 -11.60 13.12 6.66
C ALA A 293 -12.54 11.98 7.11
N GLY A 294 -13.08 12.10 8.34
CA GLY A 294 -13.89 11.06 8.96
C GLY A 294 -15.17 10.69 8.20
N GLN A 295 -15.64 11.55 7.30
CA GLN A 295 -16.76 11.27 6.41
C GLN A 295 -16.53 10.04 5.51
N PHE A 296 -15.28 9.65 5.26
CA PHE A 296 -14.98 8.46 4.46
C PHE A 296 -15.14 7.15 5.20
N ASN A 297 -15.29 7.20 6.52
CA ASN A 297 -15.54 6.00 7.30
C ASN A 297 -16.85 5.32 6.90
N SER A 298 -17.94 6.09 6.73
CA SER A 298 -19.23 5.55 6.28
C SER A 298 -19.18 5.03 4.85
N LEU A 299 -18.45 5.69 3.95
CA LEU A 299 -18.26 5.22 2.57
C LEU A 299 -17.51 3.88 2.51
N ILE A 300 -16.50 3.69 3.35
CA ILE A 300 -15.79 2.41 3.45
C ILE A 300 -16.73 1.31 3.98
N CYS A 301 -17.58 1.62 4.98
CA CYS A 301 -18.58 0.66 5.47
C CYS A 301 -19.64 0.33 4.42
N GLN A 302 -20.11 1.31 3.67
CA GLN A 302 -21.05 1.09 2.58
C GLN A 302 -20.44 0.18 1.51
N ALA A 303 -19.18 0.42 1.14
CA ALA A 303 -18.47 -0.43 0.19
C ALA A 303 -18.35 -1.88 0.68
N LEU A 304 -18.24 -2.13 1.99
CA LEU A 304 -18.32 -3.49 2.55
C LEU A 304 -19.72 -4.08 2.42
N ALA A 305 -20.75 -3.31 2.81
CA ALA A 305 -22.14 -3.77 2.74
C ALA A 305 -22.57 -4.10 1.29
N ASP A 306 -22.08 -3.35 0.31
CA ASP A 306 -22.41 -3.54 -1.11
C ASP A 306 -21.84 -4.85 -1.69
N ILE A 307 -20.75 -5.37 -1.12
CA ILE A 307 -20.11 -6.61 -1.57
C ILE A 307 -20.46 -7.83 -0.71
N ALA A 308 -21.18 -7.62 0.40
CA ALA A 308 -21.63 -8.70 1.24
C ALA A 308 -22.58 -9.58 0.42
N ILE A 309 -22.25 -10.87 0.31
CA ILE A 309 -23.09 -11.86 -0.35
C ILE A 309 -24.42 -11.89 0.42
N ARG A 310 -25.54 -11.61 -0.26
CA ARG A 310 -26.88 -11.88 0.26
C ARG A 310 -27.19 -13.37 0.20
#